data_AF-A0A7Y4Z7H4-F1
#
_entry.id   AF-A0A7Y4Z7H4-F1
#
_cell.length_a   1.000
_cell.length_b   1.000
_cell.length_c   1.000
_cell.angle_alpha   90.00
_cell.angle_beta   90.00
_cell.angle_gamma   90.00
#
_symmetry.space_group_name_H-M   'P 1'
#
loop_
_entity.id
_entity.type
_entity.pdbx_description
1 polymer ?
#
loop_
_entity_poly.entity_id
_entity_poly.type
_entity_poly.pdbx_seq_one_letter_code
_entity_poly.pdbx_strand_id
1 'polypeptide(L)'
;MKNSELNKKTKCFSCQAETPDIEGPVHRYMVSSPGCWKLFGEILELEYSNPEYMVNHRITVDAFAVQHYGKPSPQAIHSVNLHLASMYLIYGRGFDVKLADKGLTTLAKYKSELFWLDPPENVGEITVADILKVQTADEHCKLVFDWGNSVWKAWSNHQNTVKEFVERHIKEIYE
;
A
#
# COMPACT_ATOMS: atom_id res chain seq x y z
N MET A 1 -19.33 10.96 32.07
CA MET A 1 -19.21 9.85 31.10
C MET A 1 -18.66 10.35 29.75
N LYS A 2 -17.42 10.87 29.67
CA LYS A 2 -16.89 11.42 28.40
C LYS A 2 -15.45 11.00 28.02
N ASN A 3 -14.79 10.17 28.82
CA ASN A 3 -13.39 9.77 28.55
C ASN A 3 -13.22 8.29 28.15
N SER A 4 -14.31 7.50 28.02
CA SER A 4 -14.21 6.06 27.67
C SER A 4 -14.44 5.74 26.20
N GLU A 5 -15.02 6.65 25.41
CA GLU A 5 -15.28 6.44 23.97
C GLU A 5 -14.05 6.72 23.09
N LEU A 6 -13.09 7.52 23.55
CA LEU A 6 -11.87 7.86 22.79
C LEU A 6 -10.81 6.75 22.75
N ASN A 7 -10.96 5.66 23.51
CA ASN A 7 -9.97 4.58 23.61
C ASN A 7 -10.46 3.22 23.09
N LYS A 8 -11.66 3.14 22.51
CA LYS A 8 -12.14 1.88 21.94
C LYS A 8 -11.37 1.58 20.66
N LYS A 9 -10.76 0.40 20.60
CA LYS A 9 -10.06 -0.11 19.41
C LYS A 9 -10.83 -1.27 18.78
N THR A 10 -10.71 -1.41 17.47
CA THR A 10 -11.24 -2.53 16.69
C THR A 10 -10.22 -2.93 15.62
N LYS A 11 -10.30 -4.18 15.16
CA LYS A 11 -9.45 -4.65 14.05
C LYS A 11 -10.03 -4.21 12.71
N CYS A 12 -9.19 -3.67 11.84
CA CYS A 12 -9.55 -3.45 10.45
C CYS A 12 -9.86 -4.81 9.78
N PHE A 13 -11.01 -4.94 9.14
CA PHE A 13 -11.41 -6.21 8.51
C PHE A 13 -10.52 -6.61 7.31
N SER A 14 -9.75 -5.69 6.75
CA SER A 14 -8.86 -5.96 5.60
C SER A 14 -7.44 -6.30 6.04
N CYS A 15 -6.79 -5.42 6.80
CA CYS A 15 -5.38 -5.56 7.18
C CYS A 15 -5.17 -6.03 8.63
N GLN A 16 -6.24 -6.26 9.40
CA GLN A 16 -6.22 -6.70 10.80
C GLN A 16 -5.56 -5.74 11.81
N ALA A 17 -5.12 -4.55 11.36
CA ALA A 17 -4.57 -3.51 12.23
C ALA A 17 -5.55 -3.13 13.35
N GLU A 18 -5.04 -2.97 14.58
CA GLU A 18 -5.81 -2.38 15.68
C GLU A 18 -5.92 -0.87 15.47
N THR A 19 -7.14 -0.41 15.20
CA THR A 19 -7.46 0.97 14.82
C THR A 19 -8.51 1.55 15.75
N PRO A 20 -8.65 2.89 15.84
CA PRO A 20 -9.77 3.50 16.56
C PRO A 20 -11.12 2.98 16.06
N ASP A 21 -12.02 2.61 16.98
CA ASP A 21 -13.37 2.20 16.66
C ASP A 21 -14.26 3.44 16.49
N ILE A 22 -14.26 3.97 15.28
CA ILE A 22 -14.92 5.22 14.91
C ILE A 22 -15.76 5.04 13.64
N GLU A 23 -16.79 5.86 13.52
CA GLU A 23 -17.47 6.12 12.25
C GLU A 23 -16.69 7.17 11.45
N GLY A 24 -16.80 7.13 10.11
CA GLY A 24 -16.11 8.11 9.28
C GLY A 24 -16.00 7.73 7.81
N PRO A 25 -15.29 8.56 7.03
CA PRO A 25 -15.05 8.27 5.63
C PRO A 25 -14.17 7.04 5.46
N VAL A 26 -14.33 6.38 4.31
CA VAL A 26 -13.45 5.32 3.82
C VAL A 26 -13.13 5.58 2.36
N HIS A 27 -12.07 4.95 1.86
CA HIS A 27 -11.76 5.02 0.45
C HIS A 27 -12.73 4.18 -0.40
N ARG A 28 -13.07 4.65 -1.60
CA ARG A 28 -14.10 4.04 -2.47
C ARG A 28 -13.81 2.59 -2.86
N TYR A 29 -12.54 2.26 -3.11
CA TYR A 29 -12.14 0.93 -3.58
C TYR A 29 -10.94 0.35 -2.81
N MET A 30 -10.34 1.13 -1.90
CA MET A 30 -9.32 0.62 -0.98
C MET A 30 -10.01 0.31 0.36
N VAL A 31 -10.74 -0.81 0.40
CA VAL A 31 -11.77 -1.05 1.41
C VAL A 31 -11.12 -1.36 2.76
N SER A 32 -11.41 -0.53 3.76
CA SER A 32 -10.76 -0.51 5.08
C SER A 32 -11.76 -0.11 6.18
N SER A 33 -11.41 -0.29 7.46
CA SER A 33 -12.19 0.34 8.54
C SER A 33 -11.99 1.87 8.51
N PRO A 34 -12.99 2.67 8.96
CA PRO A 34 -12.80 4.12 9.06
C PRO A 34 -11.59 4.53 9.91
N GLY A 35 -11.33 3.79 10.98
CA GLY A 35 -10.12 3.97 11.80
C GLY A 35 -8.83 3.77 11.01
N CYS A 36 -8.76 2.73 10.17
CA CYS A 36 -7.58 2.46 9.33
C CYS A 36 -7.37 3.55 8.27
N TRP A 37 -8.47 4.03 7.66
CA TRP A 37 -8.42 5.16 6.71
C TRP A 37 -7.97 6.46 7.39
N LYS A 38 -8.43 6.72 8.62
CA LYS A 38 -7.96 7.85 9.43
C LYS A 38 -6.46 7.81 9.67
N LEU A 39 -5.93 6.68 10.16
CA LEU A 39 -4.50 6.52 10.42
C LEU A 39 -3.66 6.71 9.15
N PHE A 40 -4.15 6.22 8.01
CA PHE A 40 -3.50 6.46 6.73
C PHE A 40 -3.47 7.94 6.37
N GLY A 41 -4.57 8.67 6.60
CA GLY A 41 -4.63 10.11 6.43
C GLY A 41 -3.60 10.87 7.30
N GLU A 42 -3.39 10.44 8.54
CA GLU A 42 -2.39 11.02 9.44
C GLU A 42 -0.95 10.82 8.91
N ILE A 43 -0.65 9.64 8.35
CA ILE A 43 0.63 9.39 7.68
C ILE A 43 0.80 10.29 6.45
N LEU A 44 -0.24 10.40 5.62
CA LEU A 44 -0.19 11.24 4.43
C LEU A 44 0.03 12.70 4.78
N GLU A 45 -0.65 13.21 5.80
CA GLU A 45 -0.48 14.58 6.29
C GLU A 45 0.97 14.82 6.72
N LEU A 46 1.58 13.88 7.45
CA LEU A 46 2.98 13.95 7.86
C LEU A 46 3.93 13.97 6.66
N GLU A 47 3.76 13.06 5.71
CA GLU A 47 4.61 12.93 4.52
C GLU A 47 4.52 14.17 3.61
N TYR A 48 3.32 14.72 3.41
CA TYR A 48 3.15 15.95 2.62
C TYR A 48 3.67 17.21 3.34
N SER A 49 3.73 17.19 4.67
CA SER A 49 4.16 18.34 5.46
C SER A 49 5.68 18.41 5.67
N ASN A 50 6.41 17.30 5.49
CA ASN A 50 7.85 17.27 5.68
C ASN A 50 8.57 16.41 4.60
N PRO A 51 9.43 17.02 3.76
CA PRO A 51 10.21 16.30 2.75
C PRO A 51 11.05 15.12 3.26
N GLU A 52 11.48 15.13 4.53
CA GLU A 52 12.24 14.03 5.13
C GLU A 52 11.39 12.77 5.27
N TYR A 53 10.07 12.90 5.46
CA TYR A 53 9.13 11.77 5.53
C TYR A 53 8.65 11.33 4.13
N MET A 54 8.69 12.24 3.15
CA MET A 54 8.17 12.02 1.79
C MET A 54 8.98 11.01 0.97
N VAL A 55 10.21 10.66 1.39
CA VAL A 55 11.17 9.84 0.63
C VAL A 55 10.56 8.52 0.14
N ASN A 56 9.78 7.85 0.99
CA ASN A 56 9.16 6.55 0.69
C ASN A 56 7.64 6.61 0.49
N HIS A 57 7.08 7.79 0.20
CA HIS A 57 5.63 8.00 0.04
C HIS A 57 4.97 7.01 -0.95
N ARG A 58 5.64 6.68 -2.06
CA ARG A 58 5.15 5.65 -3.00
C ARG A 58 4.91 4.32 -2.30
N ILE A 59 5.87 3.88 -1.48
CA ILE A 59 5.80 2.62 -0.77
C ILE A 59 4.65 2.65 0.25
N THR A 60 4.45 3.78 0.95
CA THR A 60 3.30 4.00 1.84
C THR A 60 1.97 3.78 1.12
N VAL A 61 1.80 4.40 -0.06
CA VAL A 61 0.58 4.27 -0.86
C VAL A 61 0.41 2.85 -1.40
N ASP A 62 1.48 2.24 -1.92
CA ASP A 62 1.44 0.88 -2.46
C ASP A 62 1.07 -0.13 -1.37
N ALA A 63 1.72 -0.06 -0.22
CA ALA A 63 1.47 -0.97 0.92
C ALA A 63 0.03 -0.85 1.40
N PHE A 64 -0.46 0.38 1.60
CA PHE A 64 -1.84 0.60 2.00
C PHE A 64 -2.84 0.06 0.97
N ALA A 65 -2.65 0.38 -0.32
CA ALA A 65 -3.60 -0.03 -1.35
C ALA A 65 -3.69 -1.55 -1.49
N VAL A 66 -2.56 -2.25 -1.42
CA VAL A 66 -2.49 -3.72 -1.57
C VAL A 66 -3.01 -4.45 -0.32
N GLN A 67 -2.81 -3.89 0.88
CA GLN A 67 -3.46 -4.39 2.11
C GLN A 67 -4.97 -4.18 2.13
N HIS A 68 -5.47 -3.23 1.34
CA HIS A 68 -6.88 -2.84 1.28
C HIS A 68 -7.46 -3.10 -0.12
N TYR A 69 -7.23 -4.30 -0.66
CA TYR A 69 -7.53 -4.71 -2.04
C TYR A 69 -8.99 -4.53 -2.49
N GLY A 70 -9.95 -4.44 -1.55
CA GLY A 70 -11.35 -4.20 -1.85
C GLY A 70 -12.12 -5.42 -2.36
N LYS A 71 -12.94 -5.23 -3.39
CA LYS A 71 -13.77 -6.28 -4.01
C LYS A 71 -13.59 -6.24 -5.53
N PRO A 72 -13.82 -7.37 -6.24
CA PRO A 72 -13.70 -7.43 -7.69
C PRO A 72 -14.44 -6.30 -8.40
N SER A 73 -13.67 -5.40 -9.01
CA SER A 73 -14.14 -4.25 -9.78
C SER A 73 -12.98 -3.73 -10.64
N PRO A 74 -13.22 -3.05 -11.77
CA PRO A 74 -12.14 -2.50 -12.59
C PRO A 74 -11.17 -1.61 -11.80
N GLN A 75 -11.68 -0.79 -10.87
CA GLN A 75 -10.85 0.09 -10.05
C GLN A 75 -9.95 -0.70 -9.09
N ALA A 76 -10.50 -1.67 -8.37
CA ALA A 76 -9.73 -2.51 -7.46
C ALA A 76 -8.69 -3.36 -8.20
N ILE A 77 -9.08 -3.95 -9.35
CA ILE A 77 -8.18 -4.72 -10.23
C ILE A 77 -7.00 -3.86 -10.65
N HIS A 78 -7.24 -2.68 -11.21
CA HIS A 78 -6.16 -1.80 -11.65
C HIS A 78 -5.29 -1.34 -10.49
N SER A 79 -5.89 -0.99 -9.34
CA SER A 79 -5.16 -0.52 -8.16
C SER A 79 -4.21 -1.61 -7.66
N VAL A 80 -4.73 -2.79 -7.28
CA VAL A 80 -3.92 -3.87 -6.72
C VAL A 80 -2.81 -4.30 -7.67
N ASN A 81 -3.12 -4.51 -8.95
CA ASN A 81 -2.13 -4.96 -9.93
C ASN A 81 -1.01 -3.93 -10.14
N LEU A 82 -1.35 -2.64 -10.28
CA LEU A 82 -0.35 -1.60 -10.50
C LEU A 82 0.50 -1.38 -9.25
N HIS A 83 -0.09 -1.35 -8.05
CA HIS A 83 0.69 -1.23 -6.81
C HIS A 83 1.62 -2.43 -6.58
N LEU A 84 1.17 -3.66 -6.88
CA LEU A 84 2.06 -4.83 -6.86
C LEU A 84 3.16 -4.75 -7.92
N ALA A 85 2.87 -4.22 -9.11
CA ALA A 85 3.88 -3.99 -10.15
C ALA A 85 4.96 -2.99 -9.68
N SER A 86 4.56 -1.90 -9.02
CA SER A 86 5.50 -0.97 -8.36
C SER A 86 6.34 -1.67 -7.30
N MET A 87 5.73 -2.49 -6.44
CA MET A 87 6.45 -3.30 -5.46
C MET A 87 7.44 -4.27 -6.11
N TYR A 88 7.10 -4.90 -7.24
CA TYR A 88 8.05 -5.74 -7.98
C TYR A 88 9.23 -4.92 -8.53
N LEU A 89 8.98 -3.71 -9.07
CA LEU A 89 10.06 -2.83 -9.53
C LEU A 89 11.02 -2.47 -8.37
N ILE A 90 10.48 -2.14 -7.19
CA ILE A 90 11.28 -1.76 -6.02
C ILE A 90 11.98 -2.98 -5.40
N TYR A 91 11.23 -3.99 -4.97
CA TYR A 91 11.76 -5.11 -4.19
C TYR A 91 12.30 -6.26 -5.05
N GLY A 92 11.72 -6.49 -6.23
CA GLY A 92 12.13 -7.56 -7.15
C GLY A 92 13.27 -7.13 -8.07
N ARG A 93 13.26 -5.88 -8.56
CA ARG A 93 14.26 -5.35 -9.51
C ARG A 93 15.25 -4.37 -8.88
N GLY A 94 15.03 -3.92 -7.65
CA GLY A 94 15.93 -2.99 -6.96
C GLY A 94 15.87 -1.56 -7.50
N PHE A 95 14.75 -1.17 -8.13
CA PHE A 95 14.59 0.21 -8.58
C PHE A 95 14.44 1.15 -7.39
N ASP A 96 14.94 2.37 -7.54
CA ASP A 96 14.53 3.45 -6.65
C ASP A 96 13.06 3.84 -6.90
N VAL A 97 12.48 4.57 -5.95
CA VAL A 97 11.08 5.00 -6.01
C VAL A 97 10.78 5.84 -7.26
N LYS A 98 11.72 6.68 -7.70
CA LYS A 98 11.52 7.57 -8.86
C LYS A 98 11.41 6.77 -10.15
N LEU A 99 12.24 5.76 -10.33
CA LEU A 99 12.19 4.90 -11.49
C LEU A 99 10.96 3.98 -11.46
N ALA A 100 10.54 3.52 -10.27
CA ALA A 100 9.28 2.79 -10.10
C ALA A 100 8.06 3.64 -10.49
N ASP A 101 8.03 4.93 -10.13
CA ASP A 101 6.98 5.89 -10.54
C ASP A 101 6.88 6.04 -12.06
N LYS A 102 8.03 6.16 -12.73
CA LYS A 102 8.08 6.17 -14.20
C LYS A 102 7.53 4.87 -14.76
N GLY A 103 7.93 3.73 -14.18
CA GLY A 103 7.46 2.40 -14.56
C GLY A 103 5.95 2.25 -14.46
N LEU A 104 5.34 2.72 -13.38
CA LEU A 104 3.87 2.72 -13.21
C LEU A 104 3.15 3.50 -14.31
N THR A 105 3.69 4.64 -14.71
CA THR A 105 3.11 5.45 -15.80
C THR A 105 3.08 4.67 -17.13
N THR A 106 4.17 3.96 -17.43
CA THR A 106 4.25 3.07 -18.60
C THR A 106 3.27 1.90 -18.49
N LEU A 107 3.28 1.18 -17.37
CA LEU A 107 2.45 -0.01 -17.14
C LEU A 107 0.95 0.31 -17.13
N ALA A 108 0.56 1.52 -16.73
CA ALA A 108 -0.84 1.96 -16.73
C ALA A 108 -1.47 2.03 -18.14
N LYS A 109 -0.67 2.03 -19.21
CA LYS A 109 -1.16 1.92 -20.60
C LYS A 109 -1.74 0.53 -20.89
N TYR A 110 -1.31 -0.48 -20.14
CA TYR A 110 -1.65 -1.89 -20.33
C TYR A 110 -2.72 -2.41 -19.35
N LYS A 111 -3.59 -1.52 -18.86
CA LYS A 111 -4.65 -1.86 -17.89
C LYS A 111 -5.60 -2.98 -18.35
N SER A 112 -5.79 -3.14 -19.66
CA SER A 112 -6.61 -4.21 -20.24
C SER A 112 -6.04 -5.62 -20.01
N GLU A 113 -4.76 -5.75 -19.65
CA GLU A 113 -4.12 -7.03 -19.32
C GLU A 113 -4.30 -7.43 -17.86
N LEU A 114 -4.80 -6.51 -17.02
CA LEU A 114 -4.91 -6.71 -15.58
C LEU A 114 -6.20 -7.47 -15.25
N PHE A 115 -6.09 -8.40 -14.30
CA PHE A 115 -7.20 -9.22 -13.85
C PHE A 115 -7.23 -9.33 -12.33
N TRP A 116 -8.34 -9.86 -11.79
CA TRP A 116 -8.48 -10.03 -10.35
C TRP A 116 -7.44 -11.01 -9.80
N LEU A 117 -6.70 -10.58 -8.79
CA LEU A 117 -5.76 -11.41 -8.04
C LEU A 117 -6.38 -11.71 -6.68
N ASP A 118 -6.61 -13.00 -6.40
CA ASP A 118 -7.20 -13.38 -5.11
C ASP A 118 -6.24 -13.02 -3.96
N PRO A 119 -6.70 -12.24 -2.96
CA PRO A 119 -5.83 -11.78 -1.89
C PRO A 119 -5.35 -12.96 -1.03
N PRO A 120 -4.14 -12.88 -0.46
CA PRO A 120 -3.68 -13.85 0.53
C PRO A 120 -4.52 -13.75 1.82
N GLU A 121 -4.54 -14.83 2.62
CA GLU A 121 -5.23 -14.82 3.93
C GLU A 121 -4.64 -13.78 4.89
N ASN A 122 -3.33 -13.53 4.79
CA ASN A 122 -2.60 -12.50 5.50
C ASN A 122 -1.97 -11.56 4.47
N VAL A 123 -2.23 -10.26 4.60
CA VAL A 123 -1.77 -9.21 3.66
C VAL A 123 -0.51 -8.46 4.13
N GLY A 124 0.21 -8.99 5.11
CA GLY A 124 1.43 -8.42 5.68
C GLY A 124 1.33 -8.26 7.20
N GLU A 125 2.48 -8.30 7.86
CA GLU A 125 2.60 -8.23 9.33
C GLU A 125 2.71 -6.80 9.86
N ILE A 126 3.22 -5.89 9.03
CA ILE A 126 3.32 -4.47 9.36
C ILE A 126 2.08 -3.79 8.81
N THR A 127 1.50 -2.88 9.59
CA THR A 127 0.29 -2.17 9.24
C THR A 127 0.45 -0.66 9.41
N VAL A 128 -0.55 0.08 8.93
CA VAL A 128 -0.66 1.54 9.12
C VAL A 128 -0.53 1.96 10.60
N ALA A 129 -0.97 1.12 11.53
CA ALA A 129 -0.92 1.41 12.97
C ALA A 129 0.50 1.33 13.53
N ASP A 130 1.41 0.59 12.88
CA ASP A 130 2.80 0.48 13.29
C ASP A 130 3.61 1.71 12.85
N ILE A 131 3.31 2.25 11.67
CA ILE A 131 3.99 3.44 11.13
C ILE A 131 3.85 4.64 12.07
N LEU A 132 2.68 4.84 12.66
CA LEU A 132 2.44 5.97 13.58
C LEU A 132 3.07 5.80 14.97
N LYS A 133 3.80 4.70 15.24
CA LYS A 133 4.51 4.50 16.52
C LYS A 133 5.91 5.11 16.52
N VAL A 134 6.49 5.35 15.35
CA VAL A 134 7.83 5.95 15.21
C VAL A 134 7.74 7.47 15.21
N GLN A 135 8.83 8.15 15.57
CA GLN A 135 8.82 9.61 15.81
C GLN A 135 9.82 10.39 14.95
N THR A 136 10.74 9.69 14.29
CA THR A 136 11.77 10.31 13.45
C THR A 136 11.59 9.95 11.98
N ALA A 137 12.04 10.83 11.09
CA ALA A 137 11.93 10.61 9.65
C ALA A 137 12.72 9.37 9.19
N ASP A 138 13.89 9.13 9.79
CA ASP A 138 14.72 7.95 9.50
C ASP A 138 14.02 6.64 9.89
N GLU A 139 13.45 6.58 11.10
CA GLU A 139 12.67 5.42 11.55
C GLU A 139 11.43 5.21 10.69
N HIS A 140 10.73 6.30 10.34
CA HIS A 140 9.57 6.27 9.43
C HIS A 140 9.95 5.69 8.08
N CYS A 141 10.98 6.23 7.43
CA CYS A 141 11.41 5.78 6.12
C CYS A 141 11.84 4.30 6.16
N LYS A 142 12.57 3.88 7.20
CA LYS A 142 12.96 2.48 7.39
C LYS A 142 11.74 1.58 7.55
N LEU A 143 10.80 1.95 8.42
CA LEU A 143 9.63 1.14 8.71
C LEU A 143 8.65 1.08 7.54
N VAL A 144 8.50 2.15 6.76
CA VAL A 144 7.72 2.15 5.52
C VAL A 144 8.33 1.20 4.48
N PHE A 145 9.66 1.19 4.33
CA PHE A 145 10.31 0.22 3.45
C PHE A 145 10.09 -1.22 3.91
N ASP A 146 10.19 -1.47 5.22
CA ASP A 146 9.90 -2.78 5.80
C ASP A 146 8.41 -3.16 5.64
N TRP A 147 7.49 -2.18 5.74
CA TRP A 147 6.06 -2.36 5.51
C TRP A 147 5.77 -2.82 4.09
N GLY A 148 6.26 -2.10 3.08
CA GLY A 148 6.07 -2.50 1.70
C GLY A 148 6.67 -3.87 1.39
N ASN A 149 7.83 -4.21 1.94
CA ASN A 149 8.44 -5.54 1.79
C ASN A 149 7.60 -6.64 2.46
N SER A 150 7.01 -6.36 3.62
CA SER A 150 6.09 -7.28 4.31
C SER A 150 4.87 -7.59 3.45
N VAL A 151 4.24 -6.54 2.89
CA VAL A 151 3.09 -6.68 1.99
C VAL A 151 3.47 -7.40 0.70
N TRP A 152 4.61 -7.06 0.08
CA TRP A 152 5.09 -7.73 -1.13
C TRP A 152 5.27 -9.24 -0.91
N LYS A 153 5.87 -9.64 0.21
CA LYS A 153 6.06 -11.06 0.58
C LYS A 153 4.74 -11.79 0.84
N ALA A 154 3.79 -11.11 1.47
CA ALA A 154 2.46 -11.67 1.72
C ALA A 154 1.74 -12.08 0.42
N TRP A 155 1.98 -11.34 -0.67
CA TRP A 155 1.43 -11.60 -2.00
C TRP A 155 2.24 -12.61 -2.84
N SER A 156 3.06 -13.46 -2.20
CA SER A 156 3.94 -14.46 -2.84
C SER A 156 3.28 -15.29 -3.96
N ASN A 157 2.03 -15.70 -3.79
CA ASN A 157 1.28 -16.50 -4.77
C ASN A 157 1.10 -15.80 -6.13
N HIS A 158 1.18 -14.46 -6.18
CA HIS A 158 0.99 -13.66 -7.40
C HIS A 158 2.27 -12.98 -7.89
N GLN A 159 3.40 -13.15 -7.22
CA GLN A 159 4.64 -12.47 -7.60
C GLN A 159 5.12 -12.83 -9.01
N ASN A 160 4.95 -14.10 -9.42
CA ASN A 160 5.29 -14.52 -10.79
C ASN A 160 4.37 -13.86 -11.83
N THR A 161 3.07 -13.82 -11.56
CA THR A 161 2.08 -13.13 -12.42
C THR A 161 2.45 -11.66 -12.62
N VAL A 162 2.74 -10.96 -11.53
CA VAL A 162 3.13 -9.54 -11.54
C VAL A 162 4.46 -9.34 -12.27
N LYS A 163 5.44 -10.20 -11.99
CA LYS A 163 6.74 -10.20 -12.68
C LYS A 163 6.56 -10.35 -14.19
N GLU A 164 5.80 -11.33 -14.65
CA GLU A 164 5.58 -11.57 -16.08
C GLU A 164 4.92 -10.38 -16.78
N PHE A 165 3.95 -9.74 -16.13
CA PHE A 165 3.33 -8.52 -16.63
C PHE A 165 4.35 -7.37 -16.75
N VAL A 166 5.16 -7.13 -15.72
CA VAL A 166 6.15 -6.05 -15.73
C VAL A 166 7.26 -6.32 -16.75
N GLU A 167 7.82 -7.52 -16.78
CA GLU A 167 8.94 -7.88 -17.66
C GLU A 167 8.57 -7.82 -19.14
N ARG A 168 7.30 -8.03 -19.49
CA ARG A 168 6.79 -7.86 -20.86
C ARG A 168 6.97 -6.44 -21.37
N HIS A 169 6.84 -5.45 -20.49
CA HIS A 169 6.80 -4.02 -20.80
C HIS A 169 8.03 -3.26 -20.25
N ILE A 170 9.03 -3.96 -19.69
CA ILE A 170 10.16 -3.35 -18.95
C ILE A 170 11.05 -2.46 -19.82
N LYS A 171 11.16 -2.73 -21.13
CA LYS A 171 11.99 -1.95 -22.05
C LYS A 171 11.50 -0.49 -22.16
N GLU A 172 10.19 -0.30 -22.24
CA GLU A 172 9.55 1.02 -22.31
C GLU A 172 9.66 1.83 -21.00
N ILE A 173 10.11 1.22 -19.90
CA ILE A 173 10.37 1.94 -18.66
C ILE A 173 11.72 2.69 -18.75
N TYR A 174 12.68 2.14 -19.50
CA TYR A 174 14.00 2.74 -19.68
C TYR A 174 14.03 3.82 -20.77
N GLU A 175 13.11 3.77 -21.73
CA GLU A 175 12.90 4.79 -22.77
C GLU A 175 12.35 6.10 -22.18
#